data_AF-A0A8S4E836-F1
#
_entry.id   AF-A0A8S4E836-F1
#
_cell.length_a   1.000
_cell.length_b   1.000
_cell.length_c   1.000
_cell.angle_alpha   90.00
_cell.angle_beta   90.00
_cell.angle_gamma   90.00
#
_symmetry.space_group_name_H-M   'P 1'
#
loop_
_entity.id
_entity.type
_entity.pdbx_description
1 polymer ?
#
loop_
_entity_poly.entity_id
_entity_poly.type
_entity_poly.pdbx_seq_one_letter_code
_entity_poly.pdbx_strand_id
1 'polypeptide(L)'
;MITTKPWSGGTDEEYETQHFGFGAQRFKIAVRQMVQQKISTCVTDMQNYLQEALNLNDTDKVTLTHSCAKLIRLYSERAGPSLETIDQEIEKILGVPPNVLLPEDEVQKEQVSDEEYNKLKEEVSDLRKRVERGALMEALLTAEEDELISIEKACEAAKKDLEVLDVLHKSTANTDTVKEVVRETQGLCASVPFMRDSIEADVFGNTSRLSMGFKKDVFDN
;
A
#
# COMPACT_ATOMS: atom_id res chain seq x y z
N MET A 1 2.29 -34.15 44.69
CA MET A 1 2.21 -33.50 43.37
C MET A 1 2.16 -32.01 43.63
N ILE A 2 2.96 -31.19 42.93
CA ILE A 2 3.00 -29.75 43.23
C ILE A 2 1.69 -29.15 42.75
N THR A 3 0.96 -28.48 43.64
CA THR A 3 -0.29 -27.81 43.29
C THR A 3 0.01 -26.65 42.36
N THR A 4 -0.61 -26.66 41.18
CA THR A 4 -0.60 -25.55 40.22
C THR A 4 -2.03 -25.08 40.02
N LYS A 5 -2.26 -23.77 40.09
CA LYS A 5 -3.55 -23.21 39.66
C LYS A 5 -3.65 -23.37 38.13
N PRO A 6 -4.80 -23.80 37.59
CA PRO A 6 -5.01 -23.85 36.15
C PRO A 6 -4.92 -22.44 35.55
N TRP A 7 -4.41 -22.35 34.32
CA TRP A 7 -4.36 -21.10 33.57
C TRP A 7 -5.78 -20.55 33.43
N SER A 8 -6.00 -19.33 33.94
CA SER A 8 -7.34 -18.72 33.98
C SER A 8 -7.62 -17.86 32.76
N GLY A 9 -6.62 -17.60 31.90
CA GLY A 9 -6.78 -16.88 30.64
C GLY A 9 -7.63 -15.60 30.78
N GLY A 10 -7.03 -14.51 31.26
CA GLY A 10 -7.74 -13.27 31.52
C GLY A 10 -6.94 -12.02 31.14
N THR A 11 -7.66 -10.90 31.06
CA THR A 11 -7.18 -9.53 30.79
C THR A 11 -6.14 -9.03 31.79
N ASP A 12 -6.05 -9.65 32.97
CA ASP A 12 -5.21 -9.19 34.09
C ASP A 12 -3.70 -9.30 33.83
N GLU A 13 -3.26 -10.09 32.85
CA GLU A 13 -1.84 -10.20 32.44
C GLU A 13 -1.65 -9.88 30.95
N GLU A 14 -2.64 -9.30 30.26
CA GLU A 14 -2.59 -9.07 28.81
C GLU A 14 -1.49 -8.07 28.45
N TYR A 15 -1.36 -7.01 29.25
CA TYR A 15 -0.38 -5.95 29.05
C TYR A 15 1.06 -6.46 29.21
N GLU A 16 1.31 -7.22 30.27
CA GLU A 16 2.57 -7.92 30.50
C GLU A 16 2.86 -8.94 29.37
N THR A 17 1.84 -9.67 28.93
CA THR A 17 1.99 -10.69 27.89
C THR A 17 2.35 -10.06 26.54
N GLN A 18 1.80 -8.88 26.22
CA GLN A 18 2.19 -8.12 25.03
C GLN A 18 3.69 -7.79 25.08
N HIS A 19 4.18 -7.30 26.22
CA HIS A 19 5.57 -6.90 26.36
C HIS A 19 6.57 -8.09 26.35
N PHE A 20 6.28 -9.14 27.11
CA PHE A 20 7.20 -10.27 27.30
C PHE A 20 7.00 -11.42 26.30
N GLY A 21 5.86 -11.46 25.59
CA GLY A 21 5.47 -12.56 24.72
C GLY A 21 5.00 -13.83 25.45
N PHE A 22 4.94 -13.80 26.78
CA PHE A 22 4.40 -14.86 27.62
C PHE A 22 3.83 -14.28 28.93
N GLY A 23 2.78 -14.89 29.46
CA GLY A 23 2.17 -14.48 30.73
C GLY A 23 2.92 -15.02 31.95
N ALA A 24 2.89 -14.26 33.04
CA ALA A 24 3.51 -14.63 34.31
C ALA A 24 2.93 -15.94 34.87
N GLN A 25 1.62 -16.18 34.72
CA GLN A 25 1.00 -17.42 35.13
C GLN A 25 1.56 -18.66 34.40
N ARG A 26 1.82 -18.54 33.09
CA ARG A 26 2.43 -19.64 32.32
C ARG A 26 3.85 -19.92 32.78
N PHE A 27 4.60 -18.87 33.10
CA PHE A 27 5.96 -18.99 33.64
C PHE A 27 5.97 -19.69 35.01
N LYS A 28 5.08 -19.31 35.94
CA LYS A 28 4.91 -19.98 37.25
C LYS A 28 4.62 -21.48 37.11
N ILE A 29 3.71 -21.85 36.20
CA ILE A 29 3.37 -23.25 35.92
C ILE A 29 4.61 -24.01 35.41
N ALA A 30 5.34 -23.42 34.45
CA ALA A 30 6.55 -24.04 33.90
C ALA A 30 7.62 -24.26 34.96
N VAL A 31 7.87 -23.27 35.84
CA VAL A 31 8.83 -23.38 36.95
C VAL A 31 8.43 -24.52 37.90
N ARG A 32 7.15 -24.60 38.30
CA ARG A 32 6.65 -25.67 39.17
C ARG A 32 6.80 -27.06 38.53
N GLN A 33 6.51 -27.19 37.24
CA GLN A 33 6.72 -28.44 36.50
C GLN A 33 8.19 -28.82 36.41
N MET A 34 9.09 -27.87 36.13
CA MET A 34 10.53 -28.11 36.10
C MET A 34 11.07 -28.60 37.44
N VAL A 35 10.64 -27.99 38.55
CA VAL A 35 11.04 -28.42 39.89
C VAL A 35 10.53 -29.82 40.20
N GLN A 36 9.26 -30.11 39.89
CA GLN A 36 8.71 -31.46 40.07
C GLN A 36 9.46 -32.51 39.24
N GLN A 37 9.79 -32.18 38.00
CA GLN A 37 10.56 -33.05 37.11
C GLN A 37 11.95 -33.30 37.69
N LYS A 38 12.65 -32.27 38.16
CA LYS A 38 13.98 -32.41 38.77
C LYS A 38 13.97 -33.27 40.03
N ILE A 39 12.99 -33.08 40.92
CA ILE A 39 12.82 -33.94 42.10
C ILE A 39 12.62 -35.40 41.68
N SER A 40 11.73 -35.64 40.72
CA SER A 40 11.42 -37.00 40.25
C SER A 40 12.65 -37.65 39.62
N THR A 41 13.33 -36.97 38.71
CA THR A 41 14.55 -37.46 38.05
C THR A 41 15.64 -37.80 39.07
N CYS A 42 15.95 -36.91 40.02
CA CYS A 42 16.97 -37.20 41.04
C CYS A 42 16.64 -38.43 41.89
N VAL A 43 15.38 -38.60 42.30
CA VAL A 43 14.99 -39.75 43.12
C VAL A 43 14.97 -41.04 42.29
N THR A 44 14.57 -40.98 41.02
CA THR A 44 14.64 -42.13 40.10
C THR A 44 16.08 -42.53 39.80
N ASP A 45 16.98 -41.57 39.57
CA ASP A 45 18.40 -41.85 39.35
C ASP A 45 19.03 -42.49 40.60
N MET A 46 18.69 -41.98 41.79
CA MET A 46 19.09 -42.57 43.07
C MET A 46 18.53 -44.00 43.22
N GLN A 47 17.27 -44.22 42.86
CA GLN A 47 16.66 -45.55 42.90
C GLN A 47 17.42 -46.53 42.00
N ASN A 48 17.69 -46.14 40.76
CA ASN A 48 18.41 -46.97 39.79
C ASN A 48 19.81 -47.32 40.29
N TYR A 49 20.54 -46.31 40.79
CA TYR A 49 21.88 -46.52 41.35
C TYR A 49 21.87 -47.48 42.54
N LEU A 50 20.90 -47.36 43.45
CA LEU A 50 20.78 -48.26 44.59
C LEU A 50 20.40 -49.68 44.18
N GLN A 51 19.58 -49.85 43.14
CA GLN A 51 19.23 -51.17 42.60
C GLN A 51 20.40 -51.85 41.90
N GLU A 52 21.29 -51.10 41.27
CA GLU A 52 22.50 -51.62 40.62
C GLU A 52 23.62 -51.94 41.64
N ALA A 53 23.80 -51.07 42.64
CA ALA A 53 24.87 -51.22 43.62
C ALA A 53 24.57 -52.28 44.69
N LEU A 54 23.29 -52.54 44.97
CA LEU A 54 22.84 -53.50 45.97
C LEU A 54 22.22 -54.70 45.25
N ASN A 55 22.67 -55.91 45.58
CA ASN A 55 22.05 -57.16 45.11
C ASN A 55 20.71 -57.41 45.82
N LEU A 56 19.72 -56.57 45.54
CA LEU A 56 18.39 -56.61 46.16
C LEU A 56 17.57 -57.78 45.61
N ASN A 57 16.90 -58.48 46.52
CA ASN A 57 15.85 -59.43 46.17
C ASN A 57 14.58 -58.68 45.70
N ASP A 58 13.62 -59.38 45.09
CA ASP A 58 12.47 -58.72 44.45
C ASP A 58 11.56 -57.99 45.47
N THR A 59 11.48 -58.49 46.70
CA THR A 59 10.75 -57.83 47.80
C THR A 59 11.39 -56.51 48.21
N ASP A 60 12.72 -56.46 48.30
CA ASP A 60 13.46 -55.25 48.63
C ASP A 60 13.38 -54.21 47.51
N LYS A 61 13.37 -54.64 46.23
CA LYS A 61 13.16 -53.75 45.07
C LYS A 61 11.79 -53.06 45.10
N VAL A 62 10.73 -53.80 45.43
CA VAL A 62 9.38 -53.23 45.57
C VAL A 62 9.33 -52.25 46.73
N THR A 63 9.95 -52.59 47.86
CA THR A 63 10.01 -51.72 49.05
C THR A 63 10.79 -50.43 48.78
N LEU A 64 11.90 -50.52 48.05
CA LEU A 64 12.68 -49.37 47.61
C LEU A 64 11.87 -48.47 46.69
N THR A 65 11.18 -49.04 45.70
CA THR A 65 10.33 -48.28 44.77
C THR A 65 9.22 -47.52 45.52
N HIS A 66 8.56 -48.19 46.47
CA HIS A 66 7.54 -47.55 47.30
C HIS A 66 8.11 -46.42 48.17
N SER A 67 9.30 -46.62 48.73
CA SER A 67 10.00 -45.62 49.54
C SER A 67 10.42 -44.40 48.72
N CYS A 68 10.94 -44.62 47.50
CA CYS A 68 11.28 -43.55 46.56
C CYS A 68 10.04 -42.77 46.10
N ALA A 69 8.93 -43.44 45.81
CA ALA A 69 7.67 -42.77 45.49
C ALA A 69 7.17 -41.89 46.66
N LYS A 70 7.28 -42.39 47.90
CA LYS A 70 6.97 -41.60 49.10
C LYS A 70 7.91 -40.40 49.25
N LEU A 71 9.19 -40.57 48.93
CA LEU A 71 10.19 -39.51 48.99
C LEU A 71 9.90 -38.39 47.98
N ILE A 72 9.56 -38.73 46.73
CA ILE A 72 9.15 -37.77 45.70
C ILE A 72 7.95 -36.95 46.20
N ARG A 73 6.95 -37.62 46.79
CA ARG A 73 5.76 -36.95 47.32
C ARG A 73 6.11 -35.96 48.43
N LEU A 74 6.91 -36.38 49.40
CA LEU A 74 7.33 -35.54 50.53
C LEU A 74 8.12 -34.30 50.06
N TYR A 75 9.09 -34.47 49.17
CA TYR A 75 9.85 -33.33 48.63
C TYR A 75 8.98 -32.39 47.82
N SER A 76 8.06 -32.92 47.00
CA SER A 76 7.13 -32.11 46.22
C SER A 76 6.19 -31.29 47.12
N GLU A 77 5.67 -31.89 48.18
CA GLU A 77 4.81 -31.20 49.16
C GLU A 77 5.61 -30.13 49.92
N ARG A 78 6.85 -30.44 50.31
CA ARG A 78 7.71 -29.52 51.06
C ARG A 78 8.22 -28.35 50.21
N ALA A 79 8.33 -28.52 48.89
CA ALA A 79 8.72 -27.46 47.96
C ALA A 79 7.61 -26.41 47.76
N GLY A 80 6.35 -26.72 48.08
CA GLY A 80 5.19 -25.85 47.84
C GLY A 80 5.36 -24.41 48.38
N PRO A 81 5.67 -24.21 49.68
CA PRO A 81 5.82 -22.87 50.26
C PRO A 81 6.94 -22.03 49.63
N SER A 82 8.07 -22.67 49.30
CA SER A 82 9.18 -22.01 48.61
C SER A 82 8.79 -21.59 47.20
N LEU A 83 8.04 -22.44 46.48
CA LEU A 83 7.52 -22.11 45.16
C LEU A 83 6.48 -20.99 45.19
N GLU A 84 5.71 -20.87 46.26
CA GLU A 84 4.76 -19.76 46.42
C GLU A 84 5.47 -18.43 46.68
N THR A 85 6.61 -18.46 47.38
CA THR A 85 7.48 -17.28 47.51
C THR A 85 8.07 -16.88 46.16
N ILE A 86 8.51 -17.87 45.37
CA ILE A 86 9.02 -17.63 44.00
C ILE A 86 7.92 -17.05 43.11
N ASP A 87 6.69 -17.54 43.20
CA ASP A 87 5.56 -17.03 42.43
C ASP A 87 5.29 -15.54 42.72
N GLN A 88 5.43 -15.10 43.97
CA GLN A 88 5.29 -13.68 44.35
C GLN A 88 6.41 -12.81 43.78
N GLU A 89 7.65 -13.31 43.75
CA GLU A 89 8.76 -12.59 43.13
C GLU A 89 8.62 -12.53 41.60
N ILE A 90 8.11 -13.58 40.98
CA ILE A 90 7.77 -13.59 39.55
C ILE A 90 6.74 -12.49 39.24
N GLU A 91 5.70 -12.34 40.07
CA GLU A 91 4.70 -11.26 39.91
C GLU A 91 5.33 -9.88 40.00
N LYS A 92 6.25 -9.66 40.94
CA LYS A 92 6.92 -8.36 41.10
C LYS A 92 7.85 -8.02 39.93
N ILE A 93 8.49 -9.03 39.34
CA ILE A 93 9.47 -8.83 38.26
C ILE A 93 8.77 -8.66 36.91
N LEU A 94 7.73 -9.46 36.66
CA LEU A 94 7.02 -9.45 35.38
C LEU A 94 5.84 -8.49 35.35
N GLY A 95 5.38 -7.97 36.50
CA GLY A 95 4.30 -7.00 36.55
C GLY A 95 4.72 -5.65 35.99
N VAL A 96 3.94 -5.12 35.05
CA VAL A 96 4.14 -3.76 34.54
C VAL A 96 3.44 -2.80 35.52
N PRO A 97 4.14 -1.79 36.08
CA PRO A 97 3.50 -0.85 36.98
C PRO A 97 2.35 -0.10 36.29
N PRO A 98 1.23 0.18 36.97
CA PRO A 98 0.05 0.80 36.35
C PRO A 98 0.29 2.22 35.83
N ASN A 99 1.36 2.86 36.28
CA ASN A 99 1.78 4.20 35.86
C ASN A 99 2.84 4.19 34.75
N VAL A 100 3.15 3.03 34.18
CA VAL A 100 4.14 2.86 33.10
C VAL A 100 3.40 2.48 31.83
N LEU A 101 3.61 3.28 30.79
CA LEU A 101 3.15 3.00 29.45
C LEU A 101 4.27 2.33 28.66
N LEU A 102 3.96 1.24 27.96
CA LEU A 102 4.92 0.55 27.12
C LEU A 102 5.34 1.42 25.93
N PRO A 103 6.56 1.23 25.39
CA PRO A 103 7.02 1.97 24.21
C PRO A 103 6.13 1.79 22.97
N GLU A 104 5.45 0.65 22.87
CA GLU A 104 4.53 0.34 21.77
C GLU A 104 3.26 1.22 21.82
N ASP A 105 2.89 1.68 23.01
CA ASP A 105 1.70 2.49 23.24
C ASP A 105 2.02 3.97 23.37
N GLU A 106 3.22 4.44 23.01
CA GLU A 106 3.54 5.88 23.10
C GLU A 106 2.57 6.77 22.33
N VAL A 107 1.98 6.25 21.25
CA VAL A 107 0.93 6.92 20.47
C VAL A 107 -0.35 7.14 21.27
N GLN A 108 -0.58 6.37 22.33
CA GLN A 108 -1.72 6.51 23.24
C GLN A 108 -1.48 7.56 24.33
N LYS A 109 -0.27 8.14 24.46
CA LYS A 109 0.00 9.24 25.41
C LYS A 109 -0.91 10.43 25.13
N GLU A 110 -1.12 10.74 23.86
CA GLU A 110 -2.07 11.73 23.39
C GLU A 110 -3.26 11.00 22.79
N GLN A 111 -4.32 10.85 23.58
CA GLN A 111 -5.55 10.23 23.08
C GLN A 111 -6.24 11.21 22.14
N VAL A 112 -6.29 10.84 20.85
CA VAL A 112 -7.10 11.55 19.86
C VAL A 112 -8.55 11.12 20.07
N SER A 113 -9.43 12.10 20.27
CA SER A 113 -10.87 11.82 20.38
C SER A 113 -11.43 11.35 19.04
N ASP A 114 -12.53 10.58 19.08
CA ASP A 114 -13.23 10.15 17.86
C ASP A 114 -13.68 11.34 17.00
N GLU A 115 -14.03 12.46 17.64
CA GLU A 115 -14.41 13.71 16.98
C GLU A 115 -13.24 14.32 16.21
N GLU A 116 -12.05 14.41 16.82
CA GLU A 116 -10.83 14.91 16.17
C GLU A 116 -10.39 13.99 15.03
N TYR A 117 -10.48 12.67 15.22
CA TYR A 117 -10.17 11.70 14.18
C TYR A 117 -11.10 11.85 12.98
N ASN A 118 -12.40 11.98 13.21
CA ASN A 118 -13.39 12.15 12.14
C ASN A 118 -13.19 13.48 11.40
N LYS A 119 -12.91 14.57 12.13
CA LYS A 119 -12.58 15.86 11.53
C LYS A 119 -11.33 15.78 10.65
N LEU A 120 -10.27 15.13 11.13
CA LEU A 120 -9.04 14.94 10.35
C LEU A 120 -9.31 14.09 9.09
N LYS A 121 -10.15 13.06 9.21
CA LYS A 121 -10.54 12.21 8.08
C LYS A 121 -11.31 12.98 7.01
N GLU A 122 -12.23 13.86 7.42
CA GLU A 122 -12.95 14.76 6.51
C GLU A 122 -12.00 15.73 5.80
N GLU A 123 -11.08 16.35 6.55
CA GLU A 123 -10.08 17.26 6.00
C GLU A 123 -9.19 16.57 4.96
N VAL A 124 -8.72 15.35 5.25
CA VAL A 124 -7.95 14.54 4.30
C VAL A 124 -8.76 14.23 3.04
N SER A 125 -10.06 13.92 3.17
CA SER A 125 -10.94 13.68 2.03
C SER A 125 -11.08 14.91 1.15
N ASP A 126 -11.28 16.07 1.76
CA ASP A 126 -11.48 17.32 1.02
C ASP A 126 -10.19 17.81 0.37
N LEU A 127 -9.04 17.63 1.02
CA LEU A 127 -7.73 17.89 0.43
C LEU A 127 -7.49 17.00 -0.80
N ARG A 128 -7.83 15.71 -0.75
CA ARG A 128 -7.73 14.82 -1.93
C ARG A 128 -8.57 15.32 -3.10
N LYS A 129 -9.84 15.68 -2.85
CA LYS A 129 -10.72 16.25 -3.89
C LYS A 129 -10.18 17.56 -4.45
N ARG A 130 -9.50 18.38 -3.63
CA ARG A 130 -8.87 19.63 -4.09
C ARG A 130 -7.67 19.34 -4.99
N VAL A 131 -6.84 18.36 -4.63
CA VAL A 131 -5.70 17.93 -5.45
C VAL A 131 -6.18 17.37 -6.79
N GLU A 132 -7.19 16.50 -6.80
CA GLU A 132 -7.78 15.96 -8.03
C GLU A 132 -8.32 17.06 -8.95
N ARG A 133 -9.06 18.03 -8.39
CA ARG A 133 -9.53 19.20 -9.16
C ARG A 133 -8.39 20.06 -9.68
N GLY A 134 -7.33 20.24 -8.88
CA GLY A 134 -6.12 20.95 -9.29
C GLY A 134 -5.43 20.29 -10.47
N ALA A 135 -5.25 18.96 -10.42
CA ALA A 135 -4.66 18.19 -11.51
C ALA A 135 -5.51 18.24 -12.79
N LEU A 136 -6.84 18.18 -12.67
CA LEU A 136 -7.73 18.34 -13.82
C LEU A 136 -7.62 19.75 -14.44
N MET A 137 -7.58 20.79 -13.60
CA MET A 137 -7.43 22.16 -14.07
C MET A 137 -6.08 22.35 -14.78
N GLU A 138 -4.99 21.83 -14.20
CA GLU A 138 -3.66 21.88 -14.81
C GLU A 138 -3.68 21.22 -16.20
N ALA A 139 -4.27 20.04 -16.33
CA ALA A 139 -4.39 19.36 -17.63
C ALA A 139 -5.19 20.17 -18.67
N LEU A 140 -6.28 20.84 -18.25
CA LEU A 140 -7.07 21.70 -19.13
C LEU A 140 -6.28 22.94 -19.57
N LEU A 141 -5.57 23.58 -18.65
CA LEU A 141 -4.75 24.75 -18.96
C LEU A 141 -3.60 24.41 -19.89
N THR A 142 -2.95 23.25 -19.71
CA THR A 142 -1.91 22.77 -20.65
C THR A 142 -2.49 22.53 -22.04
N ALA A 143 -3.68 21.95 -22.14
CA ALA A 143 -4.34 21.75 -23.43
C ALA A 143 -4.71 23.09 -24.11
N GLU A 144 -5.19 24.08 -23.34
CA GLU A 144 -5.48 25.42 -23.85
C GLU A 144 -4.20 26.12 -24.34
N GLU A 145 -3.10 26.01 -23.60
CA GLU A 145 -1.80 26.57 -23.99
C GLU A 145 -1.30 25.97 -25.32
N ASP A 146 -1.42 24.66 -25.50
CA ASP A 146 -1.08 23.98 -26.76
C ASP A 146 -1.95 24.47 -27.93
N GLU A 147 -3.25 24.67 -27.71
CA GLU A 147 -4.17 25.23 -28.72
C GLU A 147 -3.79 26.67 -29.09
N LEU A 148 -3.48 27.52 -28.10
CA LEU A 148 -3.06 28.90 -28.33
C LEU A 148 -1.75 28.96 -29.13
N ILE A 149 -0.77 28.09 -28.82
CA ILE A 149 0.48 27.98 -29.57
C ILE A 149 0.20 27.60 -31.05
N SER A 150 -0.77 26.71 -31.28
CA SER A 150 -1.17 26.32 -32.64
C SER A 150 -1.79 27.50 -33.41
N ILE A 151 -2.70 28.25 -32.75
CA ILE A 151 -3.34 29.43 -33.33
C ILE A 151 -2.31 30.53 -33.62
N GLU A 152 -1.37 30.78 -32.71
CA GLU A 152 -0.31 31.77 -32.90
C GLU A 152 0.53 31.46 -34.14
N LYS A 153 0.93 30.20 -34.32
CA LYS A 153 1.64 29.74 -35.52
C LYS A 153 0.84 29.97 -36.81
N ALA A 154 -0.46 29.70 -36.78
CA ALA A 154 -1.35 29.94 -37.93
C ALA A 154 -1.48 31.43 -38.25
N CYS A 155 -1.61 32.29 -37.23
CA CYS A 155 -1.64 33.74 -37.40
C CYS A 155 -0.32 34.27 -37.98
N GLU A 156 0.83 33.79 -37.50
CA GLU A 156 2.13 34.17 -38.05
C GLU A 156 2.32 33.72 -39.50
N ALA A 157 1.80 32.55 -39.88
CA ALA A 157 1.79 32.11 -41.27
C ALA A 157 0.92 33.05 -42.13
N ALA A 158 -0.30 33.35 -41.68
CA ALA A 158 -1.21 34.25 -42.39
C ALA A 158 -0.65 35.68 -42.54
N LYS A 159 0.08 36.19 -41.53
CA LYS A 159 0.79 37.48 -41.63
C LYS A 159 1.83 37.45 -42.74
N LYS A 160 2.66 36.39 -42.81
CA LYS A 160 3.67 36.23 -43.87
C LYS A 160 3.03 36.14 -45.26
N ASP A 161 1.93 35.40 -45.39
CA ASP A 161 1.20 35.31 -46.67
C ASP A 161 0.66 36.69 -47.10
N LEU A 162 0.16 37.48 -46.14
CA LEU A 162 -0.33 38.83 -46.41
C LEU A 162 0.81 39.79 -46.81
N GLU A 163 1.98 39.68 -46.17
CA GLU A 163 3.18 40.43 -46.56
C GLU A 163 3.61 40.09 -47.99
N VAL A 164 3.59 38.81 -48.38
CA VAL A 164 3.88 38.37 -49.76
C VAL A 164 2.87 38.96 -50.75
N LEU A 165 1.57 38.93 -50.41
CA LEU A 165 0.52 39.52 -51.24
C LEU A 165 0.69 41.03 -51.40
N ASP A 166 1.08 41.75 -50.34
CA ASP A 166 1.37 43.19 -50.40
C ASP A 166 2.57 43.49 -51.31
N VAL A 167 3.64 42.69 -51.23
CA VAL A 167 4.80 42.80 -52.15
C VAL A 167 4.41 42.51 -53.60
N LEU A 168 3.58 41.48 -53.84
CA LEU A 168 3.05 41.18 -55.17
C LEU A 168 2.15 42.31 -55.69
N HIS A 169 1.29 42.88 -54.85
CA HIS A 169 0.46 44.02 -55.21
C HIS A 169 1.31 45.24 -55.61
N LYS A 170 2.35 45.55 -54.82
CA LYS A 170 3.28 46.64 -55.13
C LYS A 170 4.08 46.41 -56.41
N SER A 171 4.48 45.17 -56.71
CA SER A 171 5.22 44.85 -57.94
C SER A 171 4.33 44.78 -59.19
N THR A 172 3.05 44.42 -59.05
CA THR A 172 2.04 44.41 -60.13
C THR A 172 1.44 45.79 -60.42
N ALA A 173 1.53 46.74 -59.47
CA ALA A 173 1.21 48.15 -59.70
C ALA A 173 2.16 48.83 -60.73
N ASN A 174 3.31 48.22 -61.04
CA ASN A 174 4.10 48.54 -62.22
C ASN A 174 3.43 47.91 -63.45
N THR A 175 2.52 48.65 -64.09
CA THR A 175 1.67 48.18 -65.21
C THR A 175 2.40 47.59 -66.43
N ASP A 176 3.72 47.78 -66.54
CA ASP A 176 4.50 47.32 -67.68
C ASP A 176 4.94 45.84 -67.55
N THR A 177 5.24 45.36 -66.33
CA THR A 177 5.65 43.96 -66.09
C THR A 177 4.47 43.00 -66.17
N VAL A 178 3.28 43.39 -65.70
CA VAL A 178 2.06 42.59 -65.78
C VAL A 178 1.63 42.38 -67.23
N LYS A 179 1.74 43.40 -68.08
CA LYS A 179 1.46 43.30 -69.52
C LYS A 179 2.47 42.41 -70.24
N GLU A 180 3.69 42.32 -69.76
CA GLU A 180 4.74 41.47 -70.34
C GLU A 180 4.54 40.00 -69.94
N VAL A 181 4.25 39.73 -68.67
CA VAL A 181 3.94 38.37 -68.18
C VAL A 181 2.63 37.82 -68.78
N VAL A 182 1.60 38.66 -68.95
CA VAL A 182 0.36 38.26 -69.65
C VAL A 182 0.64 37.96 -71.14
N ARG A 183 1.54 38.72 -71.77
CA ARG A 183 1.94 38.50 -73.17
C ARG A 183 2.77 37.22 -73.32
N GLU A 184 3.67 36.92 -72.39
CA GLU A 184 4.45 35.68 -72.39
C GLU A 184 3.60 34.44 -72.08
N THR A 185 2.66 34.54 -71.12
CA THR A 185 1.73 33.43 -70.80
C THR A 185 0.71 33.20 -71.90
N GLN A 186 0.16 34.25 -72.53
CA GLN A 186 -0.64 34.10 -73.76
C GLN A 186 0.20 33.57 -74.93
N GLY A 187 1.47 33.95 -75.02
CA GLY A 187 2.43 33.41 -75.98
C GLY A 187 2.68 31.91 -75.79
N LEU A 188 2.87 31.46 -74.55
CA LEU A 188 2.98 30.04 -74.20
C LEU A 188 1.67 29.27 -74.47
N CYS A 189 0.52 29.83 -74.09
CA CYS A 189 -0.79 29.23 -74.39
C CYS A 189 -1.09 29.14 -75.89
N ALA A 190 -0.54 30.04 -76.72
CA ALA A 190 -0.66 29.98 -78.17
C ALA A 190 0.33 29.00 -78.82
N SER A 191 1.43 28.65 -78.13
CA SER A 191 2.50 27.77 -78.63
C SER A 191 2.41 26.32 -78.12
N VAL A 192 1.44 25.99 -77.27
CA VAL A 192 1.08 24.61 -76.91
C VAL A 192 -0.23 24.24 -77.62
N PRO A 193 -0.21 23.49 -78.74
CA PRO A 193 -1.40 23.21 -79.55
C PRO A 193 -2.33 22.12 -78.98
N PHE A 194 -2.04 21.59 -77.79
CA PHE A 194 -2.72 20.40 -77.27
C PHE A 194 -3.59 20.78 -76.07
N MET A 195 -4.90 20.77 -76.28
CA MET A 195 -6.04 20.94 -75.34
C MET A 195 -7.01 22.08 -75.69
N ARG A 196 -7.24 22.37 -76.99
CA ARG A 196 -8.36 23.25 -77.40
C ARG A 196 -9.70 22.51 -77.57
N ASP A 197 -9.71 21.17 -77.57
CA ASP A 197 -10.91 20.36 -77.90
C ASP A 197 -11.59 19.69 -76.69
N SER A 198 -11.57 20.27 -75.48
CA SER A 198 -12.28 19.63 -74.35
C SER A 198 -13.02 20.58 -73.40
N ILE A 199 -13.21 21.86 -73.75
CA ILE A 199 -13.91 22.81 -72.86
C ILE A 199 -15.10 23.50 -73.54
N GLU A 200 -15.76 22.83 -74.49
CA GLU A 200 -17.10 23.24 -74.96
C GLU A 200 -18.21 22.20 -74.69
N ALA A 201 -17.90 21.12 -73.98
CA ALA A 201 -18.91 20.14 -73.56
C ALA A 201 -18.78 19.85 -72.06
N ASP A 202 -19.30 20.75 -71.21
CA ASP A 202 -19.92 20.42 -69.90
C ASP A 202 -20.51 21.66 -69.18
N VAL A 203 -21.14 22.57 -69.94
CA VAL A 203 -21.94 23.68 -69.35
C VAL A 203 -23.37 23.24 -68.98
N PHE A 204 -23.80 22.02 -69.31
CA PHE A 204 -25.10 21.51 -68.85
C PHE A 204 -25.07 20.01 -68.57
N GLY A 205 -24.98 19.64 -67.28
CA GLY A 205 -25.44 18.32 -66.82
C GLY A 205 -24.60 17.68 -65.73
N ASN A 206 -24.86 17.99 -64.46
CA ASN A 206 -25.21 16.99 -63.45
C ASN A 206 -25.29 17.59 -62.04
N THR A 207 -26.48 18.07 -61.70
CA THR A 207 -27.05 17.83 -60.37
C THR A 207 -27.25 16.33 -60.20
N SER A 208 -26.41 15.65 -59.41
CA SER A 208 -26.78 14.42 -58.70
C SER A 208 -25.75 14.02 -57.65
N ARG A 209 -26.24 13.92 -56.41
CA ARG A 209 -25.87 12.96 -55.36
C ARG A 209 -24.40 12.84 -54.99
N LEU A 210 -24.08 13.29 -53.78
CA LEU A 210 -23.29 12.47 -52.85
C LEU A 210 -23.78 12.73 -51.42
N SER A 211 -24.67 11.84 -50.97
CA SER A 211 -24.91 11.60 -49.56
C SER A 211 -23.68 10.90 -48.98
N MET A 212 -22.96 11.56 -48.09
CA MET A 212 -22.19 10.93 -47.02
C MET A 212 -22.71 11.61 -45.74
N GLY A 213 -23.47 10.93 -44.89
CA GLY A 213 -23.01 9.76 -44.16
C GLY A 213 -22.55 10.21 -42.77
N PHE A 214 -23.43 10.87 -42.00
CA PHE A 214 -23.23 11.10 -40.58
C PHE A 214 -23.28 9.74 -39.87
N LYS A 215 -22.11 9.18 -39.52
CA LYS A 215 -22.02 8.18 -38.47
C LYS A 215 -21.92 8.92 -37.14
N LYS A 216 -22.99 8.76 -36.36
CA LYS A 216 -23.09 9.16 -34.96
C LYS A 216 -22.71 7.94 -34.13
N ASP A 217 -21.48 7.87 -33.68
CA ASP A 217 -21.07 6.93 -32.63
C ASP A 217 -20.79 7.75 -31.36
N VAL A 218 -21.78 7.81 -30.47
CA VAL A 218 -21.59 8.20 -29.07
C VAL A 218 -22.44 7.27 -28.21
N PHE A 219 -21.73 6.34 -27.57
CA PHE A 219 -21.91 5.78 -26.24
C PHE A 219 -23.26 5.99 -25.53
N ASP A 220 -24.03 4.91 -25.40
CA ASP A 220 -24.84 4.64 -24.22
C ASP A 220 -24.02 3.76 -23.26
N ASN A 221 -23.92 4.22 -22.02
CA ASN A 221 -23.61 3.43 -20.83
C ASN A 221 -24.53 3.94 -19.72
#